data_AF-B2ASQ4-F1
#
_entry.id   AF-B2ASQ4-F1
#
_cell.length_a   1.000
_cell.length_b   1.000
_cell.length_c   1.000
_cell.angle_alpha   90.00
_cell.angle_beta   90.00
_cell.angle_gamma   90.00
#
_symmetry.space_group_name_H-M   'P 1'
#
loop_
_entity.id
_entity.type
_entity.pdbx_description
1 polymer ?
#
loop_
_entity_poly.entity_id
_entity_poly.type
_entity_poly.pdbx_seq_one_letter_code
_entity_poly.pdbx_strand_id
1 'polypeptide(L)'
;MISSRSSCRLRLPRPRSFLGFMSLQTGTELVSLALLFNKATGIYGLLTLFTGFQMSILQFTAYFISIAVIAVLAFCLPHIRKGTPFQNLLLAWVYAVDTIVSGLYTTAFATGWYMQLKEMQATVASGAPEEEEFQMVEPRGETTTPVRDDGIDTAFSMVLIIGFTLIRIYFSLVIMAYARAVILRFVDERVPESDEDDESGSAPNPFAEGAPLGEGLEGKIGRYMISVGKSYWLGGRKEDEEWAKDVHSKFRSSRR
;
A
#
# COMPACT_ATOMS: atom_id res chain seq x y z
N MET A 1 -6.02 -29.04 -30.34
CA MET A 1 -5.83 -28.91 -28.87
C MET A 1 -5.28 -27.52 -28.59
N ILE A 2 -6.14 -26.58 -28.20
CA ILE A 2 -5.74 -25.20 -27.90
C ILE A 2 -5.39 -25.15 -26.42
N SER A 3 -4.13 -24.84 -26.15
CA SER A 3 -3.56 -24.69 -24.80
C SER A 3 -4.29 -23.59 -24.04
N SER A 4 -5.11 -23.99 -23.06
CA SER A 4 -5.72 -23.10 -22.08
C SER A 4 -4.60 -22.43 -21.28
N ARG A 5 -4.30 -21.17 -21.59
CA ARG A 5 -3.43 -20.34 -20.75
C ARG A 5 -4.14 -20.13 -19.43
N SER A 6 -3.71 -20.87 -18.41
CA SER A 6 -4.14 -20.69 -17.03
C SER A 6 -3.66 -19.33 -16.54
N SER A 7 -4.44 -18.28 -16.80
CA SER A 7 -4.22 -16.99 -16.15
C SER A 7 -4.32 -17.22 -14.65
N CYS A 8 -3.20 -17.05 -13.95
CA CYS A 8 -3.13 -17.07 -12.50
C CYS A 8 -4.03 -15.96 -11.96
N ARG A 9 -5.29 -16.31 -11.68
CA ARG A 9 -6.27 -15.41 -11.06
C ARG A 9 -5.89 -15.29 -9.59
N LEU A 10 -4.99 -14.37 -9.28
CA LEU A 10 -4.75 -13.92 -7.91
C LEU A 10 -6.06 -13.26 -7.41
N ARG A 11 -6.92 -14.06 -6.79
CA ARG A 11 -8.20 -13.63 -6.23
C ARG A 11 -7.93 -12.91 -4.90
N LEU A 12 -7.97 -11.57 -4.93
CA LEU A 12 -7.66 -10.71 -3.79
C LEU A 12 -8.72 -10.84 -2.67
N PRO A 13 -8.31 -10.93 -1.39
CA PRO A 13 -9.23 -10.97 -0.26
C PRO A 13 -9.95 -9.63 -0.06
N ARG A 14 -11.19 -9.69 0.42
CA ARG A 14 -12.10 -8.53 0.49
C ARG A 14 -12.65 -8.34 1.91
N PRO A 15 -12.15 -7.35 2.67
CA PRO A 15 -12.70 -7.04 3.99
C PRO A 15 -14.12 -6.49 3.88
N ARG A 16 -15.05 -6.95 4.73
CA ARG A 16 -16.42 -6.42 4.84
C ARG A 16 -16.57 -5.29 5.88
N SER A 17 -15.63 -5.23 6.81
CA SER A 17 -15.55 -4.20 7.86
C SER A 17 -14.10 -3.82 8.09
N PHE A 18 -13.88 -2.60 8.57
CA PHE A 18 -12.56 -2.13 9.00
C PHE A 18 -12.31 -2.60 10.43
N LEU A 19 -11.20 -3.35 10.63
CA LEU A 19 -10.82 -3.96 11.92
C LEU A 19 -11.90 -4.82 12.59
N GLY A 20 -12.94 -5.24 11.87
CA GLY A 20 -14.03 -6.05 12.41
C GLY A 20 -15.21 -5.27 12.99
N PHE A 21 -15.03 -4.01 13.38
CA PHE A 21 -16.05 -3.22 14.11
C PHE A 21 -16.47 -1.91 13.44
N MET A 22 -15.68 -1.37 12.52
CA MET A 22 -15.99 -0.12 11.82
C MET A 22 -16.48 -0.33 10.39
N SER A 23 -17.23 0.64 9.86
CA SER A 23 -17.61 0.65 8.45
C SER A 23 -16.38 0.81 7.55
N LEU A 24 -16.45 0.24 6.33
CA LEU A 24 -15.41 0.42 5.30
C LEU A 24 -15.19 1.89 4.94
N GLN A 25 -16.24 2.71 4.98
CA GLN A 25 -16.14 4.15 4.73
C GLN A 25 -15.30 4.83 5.80
N THR A 26 -15.64 4.64 7.08
CA THR A 26 -14.88 5.20 8.21
C THR A 26 -13.43 4.73 8.18
N GLY A 27 -13.20 3.44 7.92
CA GLY A 27 -11.86 2.90 7.75
C GLY A 27 -11.08 3.59 6.62
N THR A 28 -11.72 3.79 5.46
CA THR A 28 -11.11 4.46 4.31
C THR A 28 -10.78 5.92 4.61
N GLU A 29 -11.64 6.64 5.32
CA GLU A 29 -11.36 8.01 5.78
C GLU A 29 -10.15 8.05 6.71
N LEU A 30 -10.13 7.20 7.75
CA LEU A 30 -9.04 7.14 8.73
C LEU A 30 -7.70 6.76 8.08
N VAL A 31 -7.71 5.75 7.22
CA VAL A 31 -6.52 5.30 6.49
C VAL A 31 -6.01 6.39 5.55
N SER A 32 -6.90 7.07 4.83
CA SER A 32 -6.53 8.15 3.91
C SER A 32 -5.99 9.37 4.65
N LEU A 33 -6.58 9.72 5.80
CA LEU A 33 -6.09 10.77 6.68
C LEU A 33 -4.73 10.43 7.29
N ALA A 34 -4.54 9.18 7.73
CA ALA A 34 -3.26 8.71 8.23
C ALA A 34 -2.17 8.77 7.16
N LEU A 35 -2.51 8.40 5.90
CA LEU A 35 -1.58 8.53 4.78
C LEU A 35 -1.27 9.99 4.46
N LEU A 36 -2.29 10.86 4.42
CA LEU A 36 -2.12 12.29 4.19
C LEU A 36 -1.17 12.90 5.23
N PHE A 37 -1.41 12.60 6.51
CA PHE A 37 -0.54 13.04 7.60
C PHE A 37 0.88 12.47 7.45
N ASN A 38 1.03 11.18 7.14
CA ASN A 38 2.33 10.55 6.93
C ASN A 38 3.13 11.20 5.78
N LYS A 39 2.46 11.56 4.69
CA LYS A 39 3.10 12.24 3.56
C LYS A 39 3.43 13.69 3.90
N ALA A 40 2.55 14.38 4.61
CA ALA A 40 2.74 15.74 5.05
C ALA A 40 3.90 15.86 6.05
N THR A 41 4.05 14.91 6.98
CA THR A 41 5.21 14.90 7.88
C THR A 41 6.51 14.65 7.12
N GLY A 42 6.47 13.87 6.04
CA GLY A 42 7.58 13.71 5.10
C GLY A 42 8.03 15.03 4.43
N ILE A 43 7.13 16.02 4.27
CA ILE A 43 7.50 17.34 3.73
C ILE A 43 8.44 18.09 4.67
N TYR A 44 8.42 17.86 5.99
CA TYR A 44 9.43 18.46 6.87
C TYR A 44 10.85 18.00 6.54
N GLY A 45 11.02 16.82 5.93
CA GLY A 45 12.28 16.39 5.34
C GLY A 45 12.75 17.25 4.16
N LEU A 46 11.89 18.09 3.58
CA LEU A 46 12.23 19.07 2.54
C LEU A 46 12.87 20.34 3.13
N LEU A 47 12.72 20.60 4.43
CA LEU A 47 13.43 21.72 5.09
C LEU A 47 14.95 21.54 5.00
N THR A 48 15.45 20.30 4.93
CA THR A 48 16.89 20.05 4.77
C THR A 48 17.45 20.56 3.45
N LEU A 49 16.60 20.70 2.43
CA LEU A 49 16.97 21.30 1.14
C LEU A 49 17.25 22.81 1.30
N PHE A 50 16.48 23.50 2.15
CA PHE A 50 16.68 24.93 2.42
C PHE A 50 17.85 25.20 3.37
N THR A 51 18.28 24.22 4.15
CA THR A 51 19.50 24.31 4.98
C THR A 51 20.80 24.04 4.20
N GLY A 52 20.72 23.78 2.88
CA GLY A 52 21.89 23.63 2.02
C GLY A 52 22.52 22.23 1.99
N PHE A 53 21.77 21.20 2.41
CA PHE A 53 22.28 19.82 2.39
C PHE A 53 22.28 19.24 0.96
N GLN A 54 23.34 18.52 0.58
CA GLN A 54 23.46 17.83 -0.71
C GLN A 54 22.52 16.60 -0.72
N MET A 55 21.29 16.78 -1.18
CA MET A 55 20.29 15.70 -1.23
C MET A 55 20.55 14.76 -2.42
N SER A 56 20.42 13.45 -2.20
CA SER A 56 20.49 12.47 -3.30
C SER A 56 19.29 12.63 -4.25
N ILE A 57 19.50 12.38 -5.55
CA ILE A 57 18.45 12.42 -6.58
C ILE A 57 17.25 11.54 -6.19
N LEU A 58 17.50 10.39 -5.55
CA LEU A 58 16.45 9.47 -5.07
C LEU A 58 15.56 10.09 -3.98
N GLN A 59 16.12 10.93 -3.11
CA GLN A 59 15.32 11.61 -2.08
C GLN A 59 14.46 12.70 -2.73
N PHE A 60 15.03 13.44 -3.68
CA PHE A 60 14.29 14.46 -4.42
C PHE A 60 13.07 13.88 -5.16
N THR A 61 13.23 12.74 -5.84
CA THR A 61 12.12 12.05 -6.50
C THR A 61 11.08 11.53 -5.51
N ALA A 62 11.50 11.02 -4.34
CA ALA A 62 10.59 10.57 -3.30
C ALA A 62 9.70 11.71 -2.76
N TYR A 63 10.27 12.90 -2.56
CA TYR A 63 9.51 14.06 -2.10
C TYR A 63 8.53 14.58 -3.14
N PHE A 64 8.94 14.63 -4.42
CA PHE A 64 8.05 15.07 -5.50
C PHE A 64 6.82 14.16 -5.63
N ILE A 65 7.04 12.84 -5.56
CA ILE A 65 5.94 11.85 -5.54
C ILE A 65 5.05 12.04 -4.31
N SER A 66 5.64 12.30 -3.14
CA SER A 66 4.87 12.56 -1.91
C SER A 66 3.93 13.75 -2.05
N ILE A 67 4.39 14.85 -2.63
CA ILE A 67 3.57 16.05 -2.89
C ILE A 67 2.43 15.73 -3.87
N ALA A 68 2.72 15.01 -4.96
CA ALA A 68 1.69 14.58 -5.91
C ALA A 68 0.62 13.70 -5.24
N VAL A 69 1.03 12.75 -4.40
CA VAL A 69 0.12 11.89 -3.63
C VAL A 69 -0.74 12.72 -2.67
N ILE A 70 -0.18 13.69 -1.96
CA ILE A 70 -0.94 14.60 -1.08
C ILE A 70 -1.99 15.38 -1.86
N ALA A 71 -1.64 15.94 -3.01
CA ALA A 71 -2.56 16.71 -3.85
C ALA A 71 -3.76 15.85 -4.29
N VAL A 72 -3.49 14.62 -4.75
CA VAL A 72 -4.54 13.68 -5.17
C VAL A 72 -5.38 13.20 -3.98
N LEU A 73 -4.76 12.92 -2.81
CA LEU A 73 -5.48 12.55 -1.59
C LEU A 73 -6.41 13.66 -1.10
N ALA A 74 -5.94 14.91 -1.08
CA ALA A 74 -6.74 16.06 -0.68
C ALA A 74 -7.96 16.24 -1.61
N PHE A 75 -7.79 16.00 -2.91
CA PHE A 75 -8.88 16.01 -3.88
C PHE A 75 -9.87 14.85 -3.68
N CYS A 76 -9.40 13.64 -3.37
CA CYS A 76 -10.25 12.46 -3.22
C CYS A 76 -10.96 12.38 -1.86
N LEU A 77 -10.39 12.97 -0.80
CA LEU A 77 -10.92 12.87 0.56
C LEU A 77 -12.42 13.25 0.71
N PRO A 78 -12.89 14.41 0.20
CA PRO A 78 -14.30 14.78 0.31
C PRO A 78 -15.22 13.84 -0.47
N HIS A 79 -14.68 13.11 -1.45
CA HIS A 79 -15.42 12.18 -2.29
C HIS A 79 -15.64 10.81 -1.64
N ILE A 80 -14.90 10.49 -0.58
CA ILE A 80 -15.15 9.30 0.24
C ILE A 80 -16.56 9.39 0.83
N ARG A 81 -16.92 10.52 1.46
CA ARG A 81 -18.26 10.71 2.03
C ARG A 81 -19.38 10.82 0.98
N LYS A 82 -19.05 11.36 -0.19
CA LYS A 82 -20.02 11.49 -1.30
C LYS A 82 -20.27 10.17 -2.03
N GLY A 83 -19.40 9.17 -1.85
CA GLY A 83 -19.52 7.89 -2.55
C GLY A 83 -19.43 8.05 -4.07
N THR A 84 -18.60 8.97 -4.58
CA THR A 84 -18.45 9.10 -6.04
C THR A 84 -17.49 8.02 -6.56
N PRO A 85 -17.90 7.22 -7.56
CA PRO A 85 -17.16 6.01 -7.94
C PRO A 85 -15.79 6.29 -8.58
N PHE A 86 -15.66 7.33 -9.42
CA PHE A 86 -14.40 7.66 -10.07
C PHE A 86 -13.31 8.04 -9.06
N GLN A 87 -13.59 8.98 -8.16
CA GLN A 87 -12.61 9.49 -7.20
C GLN A 87 -12.26 8.42 -6.15
N ASN A 88 -13.21 7.56 -5.76
CA ASN A 88 -12.91 6.43 -4.87
C ASN A 88 -12.06 5.35 -5.57
N LEU A 89 -12.29 5.10 -6.86
CA LEU A 89 -11.42 4.24 -7.66
C LEU A 89 -10.01 4.83 -7.79
N LEU A 90 -9.90 6.16 -8.01
CA LEU A 90 -8.62 6.88 -8.06
C LEU A 90 -7.86 6.78 -6.74
N LEU A 91 -8.56 7.00 -5.63
CA LEU A 91 -8.01 6.86 -4.28
C LEU A 91 -7.43 5.46 -4.05
N ALA A 92 -8.14 4.40 -4.44
CA ALA A 92 -7.68 3.03 -4.28
C ALA A 92 -6.37 2.77 -5.05
N TRP A 93 -6.28 3.24 -6.29
CA TRP A 93 -5.09 3.09 -7.11
C TRP A 93 -3.91 3.93 -6.59
N VAL A 94 -4.16 5.17 -6.20
CA VAL A 94 -3.13 6.04 -5.61
C VAL A 94 -2.56 5.40 -4.35
N TYR A 95 -3.40 4.87 -3.47
CA TYR A 95 -2.92 4.19 -2.26
C TYR A 95 -2.11 2.93 -2.57
N ALA A 96 -2.57 2.10 -3.52
CA ALA A 96 -1.87 0.88 -3.91
C ALA A 96 -0.49 1.20 -4.52
N VAL A 97 -0.43 2.15 -5.45
CA VAL A 97 0.84 2.59 -6.07
C VAL A 97 1.75 3.23 -5.03
N ASP A 98 1.20 4.08 -4.14
CA ASP A 98 1.98 4.70 -3.08
C ASP A 98 2.62 3.67 -2.13
N THR A 99 1.89 2.60 -1.81
CA THR A 99 2.40 1.50 -0.99
C THR A 99 3.58 0.80 -1.66
N ILE A 100 3.47 0.53 -2.96
CA ILE A 100 4.56 -0.09 -3.75
C ILE A 100 5.77 0.84 -3.81
N VAL A 101 5.56 2.11 -4.20
CA VAL A 101 6.63 3.10 -4.33
C VAL A 101 7.33 3.31 -2.99
N SER A 102 6.57 3.44 -1.91
CA SER A 102 7.13 3.57 -0.56
C SER A 102 7.94 2.33 -0.17
N GLY A 103 7.47 1.12 -0.49
CA GLY A 103 8.21 -0.12 -0.24
C GLY A 103 9.53 -0.21 -1.03
N LEU A 104 9.54 0.26 -2.28
CA LEU A 104 10.76 0.35 -3.09
C LEU A 104 11.77 1.32 -2.47
N TYR A 105 11.34 2.50 -2.03
CA TYR A 105 12.21 3.45 -1.34
C TYR A 105 12.72 2.92 0.00
N THR A 106 11.87 2.23 0.79
CA THR A 106 12.31 1.58 2.03
C THR A 106 13.39 0.53 1.75
N THR A 107 13.23 -0.28 0.71
CA THR A 107 14.21 -1.31 0.32
C THR A 107 15.52 -0.68 -0.16
N ALA A 108 15.43 0.37 -0.98
CA ALA A 108 16.60 1.08 -1.47
C ALA A 108 17.39 1.73 -0.33
N PHE A 109 16.69 2.39 0.60
CA PHE A 109 17.30 2.98 1.81
C PHE A 109 17.95 1.91 2.68
N ALA A 110 17.25 0.80 2.96
CA ALA A 110 17.78 -0.29 3.77
C ALA A 110 19.04 -0.91 3.15
N THR A 111 19.08 -1.05 1.82
CA THR A 111 20.25 -1.55 1.11
C THR A 111 21.44 -0.59 1.25
N GLY A 112 21.23 0.71 1.03
CA GLY A 112 22.29 1.72 1.20
C GLY A 112 22.82 1.75 2.63
N TRP A 113 21.93 1.72 3.62
CA TRP A 113 22.30 1.65 5.03
C TRP A 113 23.13 0.41 5.37
N TYR A 114 22.72 -0.76 4.86
CA TYR A 114 23.41 -2.02 5.10
C TYR A 114 24.83 -2.05 4.49
N MET A 115 25.01 -1.47 3.31
CA MET A 115 26.34 -1.35 2.69
C MET A 115 27.24 -0.42 3.50
N GLN A 116 26.72 0.73 3.96
CA GLN A 116 27.47 1.64 4.83
C GLN A 116 27.86 0.99 6.15
N LEU A 117 26.98 0.19 6.74
CA LEU A 117 27.25 -0.55 7.98
C LEU A 117 28.40 -1.55 7.80
N LYS A 118 28.46 -2.25 6.66
CA LYS A 118 29.56 -3.16 6.35
C LYS A 118 30.90 -2.44 6.26
N GLU A 119 30.93 -1.28 5.61
CA GLU A 119 32.14 -0.47 5.51
C GLU A 119 32.62 -0.03 6.90
N MET A 120 31.72 0.44 7.77
CA MET A 120 32.05 0.83 9.14
C MET A 120 32.55 -0.35 9.99
N GLN A 121 31.97 -1.54 9.83
CA GLN A 121 32.47 -2.73 10.53
C GLN A 121 33.84 -3.17 10.00
N ALA A 122 34.09 -3.04 8.69
CA ALA A 122 35.38 -3.36 8.09
C ALA A 122 36.48 -2.39 8.55
N THR A 123 36.21 -1.09 8.64
CA THR A 123 37.18 -0.11 9.16
C THR A 123 37.54 -0.38 10.61
N VAL A 124 36.55 -0.67 11.47
CA VAL A 124 36.76 -1.05 12.87
C VAL A 124 37.55 -2.36 12.99
N ALA A 125 37.25 -3.36 12.15
CA ALA A 125 37.97 -4.64 12.15
C ALA A 125 39.42 -4.51 11.63
N SER A 126 39.69 -3.54 10.76
CA SER A 126 41.03 -3.30 10.19
C SER A 126 41.99 -2.55 11.11
N GLY A 127 41.51 -2.02 12.25
CA GLY A 127 42.36 -1.50 13.32
C GLY A 127 43.38 -0.44 12.90
N ALA A 128 42.96 0.58 12.14
CA ALA A 128 43.81 1.77 11.92
C ALA A 128 43.68 2.71 13.13
N PRO A 129 44.74 2.92 13.93
CA PRO A 129 44.71 3.90 15.01
C PRO A 129 44.97 5.28 14.40
N GLU A 130 44.04 6.21 14.57
CA GLU A 130 44.45 7.61 14.73
C GLU A 130 44.63 7.84 16.22
N GLU A 131 45.91 7.85 16.61
CA GLU A 131 46.39 8.26 17.91
C GLU A 131 45.91 9.69 18.19
N GLU A 132 44.97 9.86 19.12
CA GLU A 132 45.05 10.98 20.04
C GLU A 132 44.77 10.49 21.47
N GLU A 133 45.86 10.48 22.21
CA GLU A 133 46.00 10.18 23.63
C GLU A 133 45.20 11.21 24.45
N PHE A 134 44.10 10.78 25.08
CA PHE A 134 43.55 11.50 26.23
C PHE A 134 43.49 10.55 27.43
N GLN A 135 44.54 10.63 28.25
CA GLN A 135 44.69 9.91 29.50
C GLN A 135 43.68 10.43 30.54
N MET A 136 42.95 9.52 31.20
CA MET A 136 42.55 9.66 32.61
C MET A 136 42.24 8.29 33.21
N VAL A 137 42.82 8.04 34.38
CA VAL A 137 42.80 6.78 35.15
C VAL A 137 41.55 6.71 36.03
N GLU A 138 40.83 5.58 36.04
CA GLU A 138 40.10 5.08 37.23
C GLU A 138 39.87 3.54 37.20
N PRO A 139 39.74 2.87 38.37
CA PRO A 139 40.00 1.44 38.50
C PRO A 139 38.74 0.54 38.38
N ARG A 140 38.92 -0.56 37.64
CA ARG A 140 38.30 -1.89 37.77
C ARG A 140 36.97 -1.98 38.54
N GLY A 141 35.88 -1.65 37.87
CA GLY A 141 34.53 -2.18 38.12
C GLY A 141 34.14 -3.12 36.98
N GLU A 142 33.97 -4.40 37.31
CA GLU A 142 33.22 -5.43 36.59
C GLU A 142 32.88 -5.15 35.12
N THR A 143 33.69 -5.71 34.21
CA THR A 143 33.35 -5.81 32.79
C THR A 143 32.19 -6.80 32.63
N THR A 144 30.97 -6.36 32.93
CA THR A 144 29.83 -6.82 32.14
C THR A 144 29.99 -6.17 30.78
N THR A 145 30.74 -6.84 29.90
CA THR A 145 30.58 -6.62 28.46
C THR A 145 29.07 -6.70 28.21
N PRO A 146 28.39 -5.63 27.76
CA PRO A 146 27.11 -5.87 27.12
C PRO A 146 27.49 -6.68 25.89
N VAL A 147 27.25 -7.99 25.93
CA VAL A 147 27.18 -8.80 24.72
C VAL A 147 26.06 -8.14 23.94
N ARG A 148 26.44 -7.23 23.04
CA ARG A 148 25.52 -6.49 22.19
C ARG A 148 24.87 -7.56 21.34
N ASP A 149 23.60 -7.81 21.62
CA ASP A 149 22.85 -8.81 20.89
C ASP A 149 22.49 -8.23 19.52
N ASP A 150 23.50 -8.17 18.64
CA ASP A 150 23.41 -7.60 17.29
C ASP A 150 22.37 -8.35 16.43
N GLY A 151 22.04 -9.58 16.82
CA GLY A 151 21.02 -10.42 16.19
C GLY A 151 19.59 -10.01 16.51
N ILE A 152 19.28 -9.71 17.78
CA ILE A 152 17.95 -9.29 18.24
C ILE A 152 17.59 -7.92 17.65
N ASP A 153 18.53 -6.97 17.62
CA ASP A 153 18.27 -5.61 17.08
C ASP A 153 17.93 -5.63 15.58
N THR A 154 18.62 -6.48 14.81
CA THR A 154 18.37 -6.65 13.37
C THR A 154 17.09 -7.43 13.10
N ALA A 155 16.79 -8.46 13.90
CA ALA A 155 15.54 -9.22 13.78
C ALA A 155 14.32 -8.35 14.11
N PHE A 156 14.40 -7.52 15.15
CA PHE A 156 13.30 -6.64 15.55
C PHE A 156 12.98 -5.60 14.48
N SER A 157 13.99 -4.94 13.92
CA SER A 157 13.80 -3.96 12.84
C SER A 157 13.20 -4.61 11.58
N MET A 158 13.61 -5.84 11.23
CA MET A 158 13.02 -6.59 10.12
C MET A 158 11.55 -6.94 10.36
N VAL A 159 11.21 -7.42 11.57
CA VAL A 159 9.82 -7.71 11.97
C VAL A 159 8.96 -6.46 11.89
N LEU A 160 9.48 -5.30 12.34
CA LEU A 160 8.78 -4.03 12.22
C LEU A 160 8.55 -3.63 10.75
N ILE A 161 9.56 -3.71 9.88
CA ILE A 161 9.42 -3.35 8.46
C ILE A 161 8.37 -4.23 7.77
N ILE A 162 8.42 -5.54 8.00
CA ILE A 162 7.44 -6.50 7.46
C ILE A 162 6.06 -6.20 8.04
N GLY A 163 5.94 -6.01 9.35
CA GLY A 163 4.70 -5.70 10.03
C GLY A 163 4.03 -4.42 9.48
N PHE A 164 4.79 -3.33 9.37
CA PHE A 164 4.29 -2.08 8.79
C PHE A 164 3.88 -2.24 7.32
N THR A 165 4.62 -3.04 6.55
CA THR A 165 4.29 -3.30 5.15
C THR A 165 3.00 -4.11 5.02
N LEU A 166 2.81 -5.14 5.87
CA LEU A 166 1.57 -5.91 5.90
C LEU A 166 0.37 -5.05 6.32
N ILE A 167 0.55 -4.15 7.29
CA ILE A 167 -0.49 -3.19 7.68
C ILE A 167 -0.88 -2.30 6.50
N ARG A 168 0.10 -1.78 5.74
CA ARG A 168 -0.18 -0.98 4.54
C ARG A 168 -0.89 -1.79 3.45
N ILE A 169 -0.50 -3.04 3.24
CA ILE A 169 -1.18 -3.94 2.29
C ILE A 169 -2.64 -4.13 2.73
N TYR A 170 -2.90 -4.39 4.02
CA TYR A 170 -4.25 -4.50 4.54
C TYR A 170 -5.07 -3.22 4.30
N PHE A 171 -4.49 -2.06 4.59
CA PHE A 171 -5.13 -0.77 4.33
C PHE A 171 -5.42 -0.53 2.85
N SER A 172 -4.53 -0.95 1.94
CA SER A 172 -4.78 -0.90 0.49
C SER A 172 -6.00 -1.76 0.11
N LEU A 173 -6.10 -2.97 0.66
CA LEU A 173 -7.25 -3.85 0.44
C LEU A 173 -8.56 -3.26 0.99
N VAL A 174 -8.52 -2.58 2.13
CA VAL A 174 -9.68 -1.88 2.71
C VAL A 174 -10.19 -0.79 1.76
N ILE A 175 -9.31 0.07 1.25
CA ILE A 175 -9.68 1.15 0.33
C ILE A 175 -10.18 0.57 -0.99
N MET A 176 -9.52 -0.45 -1.53
CA MET A 176 -9.98 -1.14 -2.75
C MET A 176 -11.36 -1.77 -2.57
N ALA A 177 -11.63 -2.38 -1.42
CA ALA A 177 -12.93 -2.98 -1.12
C ALA A 177 -14.03 -1.91 -0.99
N TYR A 178 -13.72 -0.77 -0.38
CA TYR A 178 -14.63 0.37 -0.30
C TYR A 178 -14.93 0.95 -1.70
N ALA A 179 -13.90 1.21 -2.51
CA ALA A 179 -14.06 1.72 -3.87
C ALA A 179 -14.92 0.79 -4.73
N ARG A 180 -14.69 -0.52 -4.65
CA ARG A 180 -15.55 -1.51 -5.31
C ARG A 180 -16.99 -1.43 -4.81
N ALA A 181 -17.22 -1.36 -3.50
CA ALA A 181 -18.57 -1.26 -2.95
C ALA A 181 -19.31 -0.01 -3.47
N VAL A 182 -18.60 1.11 -3.62
CA VAL A 182 -19.15 2.33 -4.22
C VAL A 182 -19.47 2.14 -5.70
N ILE A 183 -18.58 1.54 -6.48
CA ILE A 183 -18.80 1.25 -7.91
C ILE A 183 -20.04 0.36 -8.11
N LEU A 184 -20.11 -0.75 -7.37
CA LEU A 184 -21.23 -1.68 -7.52
C LEU A 184 -22.56 -1.08 -7.07
N ARG A 185 -22.56 -0.27 -6.01
CA ARG A 185 -23.77 0.49 -5.61
C ARG A 185 -24.20 1.48 -6.69
N PHE A 186 -23.25 2.18 -7.31
CA PHE A 186 -23.56 3.12 -8.39
C PHE A 186 -24.15 2.40 -9.62
N VAL A 187 -23.59 1.24 -9.98
CA VAL A 187 -24.12 0.42 -11.09
C VAL A 187 -25.52 -0.07 -10.77
N ASP A 188 -25.74 -0.62 -9.58
CA ASP A 188 -27.04 -1.12 -9.11
C ASP A 188 -28.14 -0.03 -9.10
N GLU A 189 -27.79 1.20 -8.74
CA GLU A 189 -28.75 2.31 -8.67
C GLU A 189 -29.06 2.95 -10.04
N ARG A 190 -28.11 2.93 -10.99
CA ARG A 190 -28.19 3.75 -12.22
C ARG A 190 -28.25 2.98 -13.53
N VAL A 191 -27.86 1.71 -13.52
CA VAL A 191 -27.98 0.85 -14.70
C VAL A 191 -29.19 -0.05 -14.43
N PRO A 192 -30.38 0.27 -14.98
CA PRO A 192 -31.51 -0.66 -14.89
C PRO A 192 -31.04 -2.01 -15.44
N GLU A 193 -31.39 -3.10 -14.75
CA GLU A 193 -31.15 -4.48 -15.20
C GLU A 193 -31.50 -4.56 -16.69
N SER A 194 -30.47 -4.48 -17.53
CA SER A 194 -30.61 -4.79 -18.94
C SER A 194 -30.58 -6.31 -18.95
N ASP A 195 -31.58 -6.92 -19.58
CA ASP A 195 -31.80 -8.37 -19.69
C ASP A 195 -30.64 -9.17 -20.32
N GLU A 196 -29.47 -8.56 -20.50
CA GLU A 196 -28.22 -9.22 -20.83
C GLU A 196 -27.58 -9.72 -19.54
N ASP A 197 -28.12 -10.83 -19.03
CA ASP A 197 -27.39 -11.77 -18.18
C ASP A 197 -26.14 -12.21 -18.95
N ASP A 198 -25.09 -11.39 -18.89
CA ASP A 198 -23.78 -11.69 -19.40
C ASP A 198 -23.35 -13.00 -18.71
N GLU A 199 -23.23 -14.11 -19.45
CA GLU A 199 -22.88 -15.46 -18.94
C GLU A 199 -21.63 -15.46 -18.04
N SER A 200 -20.87 -14.37 -18.05
CA SER A 200 -19.70 -14.11 -17.21
C SER A 200 -19.99 -13.73 -15.74
N GLY A 201 -21.22 -13.37 -15.38
CA GLY A 201 -21.59 -12.99 -14.00
C GLY A 201 -20.92 -11.71 -13.47
N SER A 202 -20.41 -10.86 -14.36
CA SER A 202 -19.77 -9.57 -14.03
C SER A 202 -20.75 -8.40 -14.16
N ALA A 203 -20.65 -7.41 -13.26
CA ALA A 203 -21.43 -6.20 -13.32
C ALA A 203 -21.06 -5.33 -14.55
N PRO A 204 -22.02 -4.59 -15.13
CA PRO A 204 -21.77 -3.62 -16.20
C PRO A 204 -20.68 -2.61 -15.82
N ASN A 205 -19.83 -2.23 -16.77
CA ASN A 205 -18.77 -1.26 -16.53
C ASN A 205 -19.32 0.19 -16.58
N PRO A 206 -19.32 0.95 -15.47
CA PRO A 206 -19.89 2.29 -15.44
C PRO A 206 -19.07 3.35 -16.22
N PHE A 207 -17.84 3.01 -16.64
CA PHE A 207 -16.96 3.88 -17.43
C PHE A 207 -16.90 3.49 -18.91
N ALA A 208 -17.71 2.52 -19.36
CA ALA A 208 -17.80 2.15 -20.77
C ALA A 208 -18.31 3.32 -21.63
N GLU A 209 -17.98 3.32 -22.92
CA GLU A 209 -18.46 4.37 -23.82
C GLU A 209 -19.99 4.33 -23.91
N GLY A 210 -20.65 5.48 -23.73
CA GLY A 210 -22.11 5.57 -23.60
C GLY A 210 -22.66 5.34 -22.19
N ALA A 211 -21.82 4.95 -21.22
CA ALA A 211 -22.22 4.84 -19.81
C ALA A 211 -22.17 6.21 -19.09
N PRO A 212 -22.87 6.38 -17.94
CA PRO A 212 -22.98 7.67 -17.25
C PRO A 212 -21.64 8.31 -16.84
N LEU A 213 -20.59 7.50 -16.63
CA LEU A 213 -19.24 7.97 -16.28
C LEU A 213 -18.23 7.67 -17.40
N GLY A 214 -18.70 7.32 -18.58
CA GLY A 214 -17.87 6.92 -19.72
C GLY A 214 -17.29 8.07 -20.51
N GLU A 215 -17.82 9.28 -20.34
CA GLU A 215 -17.44 10.47 -21.09
C GLU A 215 -16.19 11.16 -20.52
N GLY A 216 -15.50 11.90 -21.38
CA GLY A 216 -14.37 12.73 -21.00
C GLY A 216 -13.10 11.97 -20.56
N LEU A 217 -12.24 12.69 -19.83
CA LEU A 217 -10.99 12.15 -19.29
C LEU A 217 -11.25 11.13 -18.18
N GLU A 218 -12.27 11.36 -17.35
CA GLU A 218 -12.65 10.48 -16.25
C GLU A 218 -13.06 9.10 -16.76
N GLY A 219 -13.85 9.04 -17.83
CA GLY A 219 -14.20 7.77 -18.48
C GLY A 219 -12.99 7.02 -19.02
N LYS A 220 -12.07 7.72 -19.72
CA LYS A 220 -10.84 7.09 -20.25
C LYS A 220 -9.95 6.52 -19.14
N ILE A 221 -9.72 7.32 -18.10
CA ILE A 221 -8.90 6.93 -16.94
C ILE A 221 -9.59 5.79 -16.17
N GLY A 222 -10.90 5.89 -15.94
CA GLY A 222 -11.71 4.86 -15.27
C GLY A 222 -11.70 3.53 -16.01
N ARG A 223 -11.81 3.53 -17.35
CA ARG A 223 -11.67 2.31 -18.18
C ARG A 223 -10.31 1.67 -18.00
N TYR A 224 -9.24 2.46 -18.06
CA TYR A 224 -7.88 1.95 -17.85
C TYR A 224 -7.74 1.33 -16.46
N MET A 225 -8.20 2.01 -15.41
CA MET A 225 -8.11 1.54 -14.03
C MET A 225 -8.92 0.28 -13.75
N ILE A 226 -10.12 0.15 -14.33
CA ILE A 226 -10.93 -1.07 -14.22
C ILE A 226 -10.34 -2.21 -15.04
N SER A 227 -9.72 -1.92 -16.19
CA SER A 227 -9.11 -2.95 -17.03
C SER A 227 -8.05 -3.75 -16.26
N VAL A 228 -7.32 -3.07 -15.36
CA VAL A 228 -6.38 -3.71 -14.45
C VAL A 228 -7.17 -4.32 -13.28
N GLY A 229 -7.35 -5.65 -13.35
CA GLY A 229 -8.13 -6.38 -12.35
C GLY A 229 -9.64 -6.30 -12.58
N LYS A 230 -10.10 -6.33 -13.85
CA LYS A 230 -11.53 -6.30 -14.22
C LYS A 230 -12.41 -7.23 -13.37
N SER A 231 -11.97 -8.47 -13.13
CA SER A 231 -12.69 -9.44 -12.30
C SER A 231 -12.79 -9.03 -10.82
N TYR A 232 -11.83 -8.26 -10.31
CA TYR A 232 -11.91 -7.72 -8.96
C TYR A 232 -12.95 -6.60 -8.87
N TRP A 233 -12.89 -5.63 -9.79
CA TRP A 233 -13.75 -4.44 -9.75
C TRP A 233 -15.19 -4.74 -10.13
N LEU A 234 -15.40 -5.57 -11.15
CA LEU A 234 -16.72 -5.86 -11.73
C LEU A 234 -17.22 -7.27 -11.42
N GLY A 235 -16.40 -8.18 -10.87
CA GLY A 235 -16.87 -9.54 -10.55
C GLY A 235 -18.08 -9.49 -9.61
N GLY A 236 -19.12 -10.29 -9.87
CA GLY A 236 -20.41 -10.24 -9.19
C GLY A 236 -20.47 -10.96 -7.84
N ARG A 237 -21.64 -10.83 -7.16
CA ARG A 237 -21.94 -11.44 -5.84
C ARG A 237 -21.81 -12.98 -5.85
N LYS A 238 -22.06 -13.64 -6.99
CA LYS A 238 -21.95 -15.10 -7.14
C LYS A 238 -20.49 -15.58 -7.02
N GLU A 239 -19.54 -14.93 -7.69
CA GLU A 239 -18.10 -15.26 -7.54
C GLU A 239 -17.62 -15.07 -6.09
N ASP A 240 -18.19 -14.08 -5.39
CA ASP A 240 -17.84 -13.74 -4.01
C ASP A 240 -18.33 -14.79 -3.01
N GLU A 241 -19.54 -15.30 -3.22
CA GLU A 241 -20.09 -16.41 -2.42
C GLU A 241 -19.35 -17.71 -2.67
N GLU A 242 -18.98 -18.01 -3.92
CA GLU A 242 -18.16 -19.18 -4.26
C GLU A 242 -16.78 -19.11 -3.59
N TRP A 243 -16.15 -17.94 -3.58
CA TRP A 243 -14.90 -17.72 -2.86
C TRP A 243 -15.04 -17.96 -1.35
N ALA A 244 -16.05 -17.35 -0.71
CA ALA A 244 -16.24 -17.48 0.72
C ALA A 244 -16.48 -18.95 1.12
N LYS A 245 -17.21 -19.69 0.28
CA LYS A 245 -17.43 -21.14 0.43
C LYS A 245 -16.12 -21.93 0.27
N ASP A 246 -15.30 -21.62 -0.73
CA ASP A 246 -14.02 -22.31 -0.99
C ASP A 246 -12.94 -22.05 0.08
N VAL A 247 -12.86 -20.83 0.61
CA VAL A 247 -11.94 -20.52 1.72
C VAL A 247 -12.39 -21.21 3.01
N HIS A 248 -13.69 -21.19 3.30
CA HIS A 248 -14.25 -21.83 4.49
C HIS A 248 -14.13 -23.36 4.45
N SER A 249 -14.31 -23.96 3.27
CA SER A 249 -14.16 -25.42 3.07
C SER A 249 -12.72 -25.87 3.30
N LYS A 250 -11.72 -25.13 2.79
CA LYS A 250 -10.30 -25.39 3.02
C LYS A 250 -9.92 -25.33 4.49
N PHE A 251 -10.41 -24.33 5.22
CA PHE A 251 -10.17 -24.21 6.67
C PHE A 251 -10.80 -25.35 7.48
N ARG A 252 -11.97 -25.86 7.07
CA ARG A 252 -12.59 -27.06 7.68
C ARG A 252 -11.85 -28.35 7.35
N SER A 253 -11.28 -28.47 6.16
CA SER A 253 -10.53 -29.67 5.76
C SER A 253 -9.21 -29.84 6.52
N SER A 254 -8.57 -28.73 6.93
CA SER A 254 -7.31 -28.73 7.69
C SER A 254 -7.49 -29.06 9.20
N ARG A 255 -8.72 -29.20 9.69
CA ARG A 255 -9.03 -29.54 11.09
C ARG A 255 -9.49 -31.00 11.28
N ARG A 256 -9.34 -31.85 10.27
CA ARG A 256 -9.60 -33.30 10.37
C ARG A 256 -8.31 -34.08 10.22
#